data_AF-A0A2S2NHZ7-F1
#
_entry.id   AF-A0A2S2NHZ7-F1
#
_cell.length_a   1.000
_cell.length_b   1.000
_cell.length_c   1.000
_cell.angle_alpha   90.00
_cell.angle_beta   90.00
_cell.angle_gamma   90.00
#
_symmetry.space_group_name_H-M   'P 1'
#
loop_
_entity.id
_entity.type
_entity.pdbx_description
1 polymer ?
#
loop_
_entity_poly.entity_id
_entity_poly.type
_entity_poly.pdbx_seq_one_letter_code
_entity_poly.pdbx_strand_id
1 'polypeptide(L)'
;SEDDLVIVKSYKVPTSDTGKCLMKCMISKLGLLNDDGSYNKTGMEAGLKKYWSEWSTDTIENINNKCYEEALLVSKDVVATCNYAYVVMACLNKQLKLDKST
;
A
#
# COMPACT_ATOMS: atom_id res chain seq x y z
N SER A 1 18.15 -5.84 4.46
CA SER A 1 19.50 -5.68 3.90
C SER A 1 19.41 -4.91 2.59
N GLU A 2 20.54 -4.58 1.95
CA GLU A 2 20.52 -4.02 0.58
C GLU A 2 19.79 -4.97 -0.39
N ASP A 3 19.95 -6.29 -0.23
CA ASP A 3 19.26 -7.30 -1.02
C ASP A 3 17.73 -7.21 -0.90
N ASP A 4 17.21 -6.97 0.31
CA ASP A 4 15.76 -6.77 0.52
C ASP A 4 15.26 -5.52 -0.22
N LEU A 5 16.06 -4.44 -0.25
CA LEU A 5 15.70 -3.21 -0.96
C LEU A 5 15.66 -3.42 -2.47
N VAL A 6 16.59 -4.20 -3.04
CA VAL A 6 16.59 -4.55 -4.46
C VAL A 6 15.34 -5.36 -4.83
N ILE A 7 14.94 -6.32 -3.98
CA ILE A 7 13.73 -7.13 -4.21
C ILE A 7 12.46 -6.27 -4.14
N VAL A 8 12.37 -5.36 -3.15
CA VAL A 8 11.25 -4.41 -3.02
C VAL A 8 11.15 -3.49 -4.24
N LYS A 9 12.28 -2.94 -4.73
CA LYS A 9 12.34 -2.12 -5.94
C LYS A 9 11.90 -2.88 -7.19
N SER A 10 12.01 -4.20 -7.18
CA SER A 10 11.56 -5.10 -8.26
C SER A 10 10.07 -5.48 -8.14
N TYR A 11 9.32 -4.80 -7.26
CA TYR A 11 7.92 -5.09 -6.96
C TYR A 11 7.67 -6.53 -6.46
N LYS A 12 8.67 -7.12 -5.79
CA LYS A 12 8.58 -8.45 -5.19
C LYS A 12 8.64 -8.36 -3.67
N VAL A 13 8.06 -9.35 -3.00
CA VAL A 13 8.15 -9.52 -1.54
C VAL A 13 9.49 -10.18 -1.22
N PRO A 14 10.38 -9.56 -0.42
CA PRO A 14 11.57 -10.23 0.07
C PRO A 14 11.20 -11.45 0.93
N THR A 15 12.01 -12.49 0.89
CA THR A 15 11.76 -13.74 1.64
C THR A 15 12.41 -13.76 3.02
N SER A 16 13.25 -12.78 3.33
CA SER A 16 13.83 -12.61 4.67
C SER A 16 12.76 -12.16 5.67
N ASP A 17 12.90 -12.52 6.94
CA ASP A 17 11.89 -12.18 7.96
C ASP A 17 11.77 -10.67 8.17
N THR A 18 12.90 -9.95 8.13
CA THR A 18 12.92 -8.48 8.17
C THR A 18 12.35 -7.88 6.88
N GLY A 19 12.71 -8.43 5.71
CA GLY A 19 12.29 -7.90 4.41
C GLY A 19 10.79 -8.07 4.14
N LYS A 20 10.18 -9.18 4.60
CA LYS A 20 8.72 -9.39 4.54
C LYS A 20 7.93 -8.31 5.28
N CYS A 21 8.49 -7.75 6.36
CA CYS A 21 7.83 -6.74 7.18
C CYS A 21 8.29 -5.31 6.88
N LEU A 22 9.38 -5.15 6.12
CA LEU A 22 9.94 -3.85 5.76
C LEU A 22 8.88 -2.96 5.12
N MET A 23 8.08 -3.51 4.19
CA MET A 23 7.04 -2.73 3.53
C MET A 23 5.99 -2.22 4.50
N LYS A 24 5.45 -3.11 5.36
CA LYS A 24 4.46 -2.74 6.38
C LYS A 24 5.00 -1.63 7.28
N CYS A 25 6.23 -1.77 7.76
CA CYS A 25 6.89 -0.75 8.59
C CYS A 25 7.00 0.60 7.89
N MET A 26 7.45 0.63 6.63
CA MET A 26 7.61 1.86 5.86
C MET A 26 6.27 2.57 5.64
N ILE A 27 5.26 1.86 5.14
CA ILE A 27 3.98 2.50 4.79
C ILE A 27 3.14 2.86 6.02
N SER A 28 3.29 2.15 7.14
CA SER A 28 2.73 2.59 8.43
C SER A 28 3.38 3.89 8.90
N LYS A 29 4.71 4.04 8.81
CA LYS A 29 5.41 5.28 9.17
C LYS A 29 5.03 6.48 8.29
N LEU A 30 4.63 6.21 7.05
CA LEU A 30 4.12 7.22 6.12
C LEU A 30 2.64 7.56 6.37
N GLY A 31 1.96 6.83 7.28
CA GLY A 31 0.55 7.04 7.63
C GLY A 31 -0.46 6.37 6.71
N LEU A 32 -0.01 5.50 5.78
CA LEU A 32 -0.87 4.82 4.81
C LEU A 32 -1.67 3.67 5.45
N LEU A 33 -1.12 3.08 6.50
CA LEU A 33 -1.78 2.12 7.36
C LEU A 33 -1.91 2.71 8.77
N ASN A 34 -2.96 2.30 9.49
CA ASN A 34 -3.11 2.55 10.91
C ASN A 34 -2.09 1.72 11.72
N ASP A 35 -1.97 2.01 13.01
CA ASP A 35 -1.04 1.30 13.92
C ASP A 35 -1.36 -0.19 14.05
N ASP A 36 -2.63 -0.58 13.89
CA ASP A 36 -3.06 -1.99 13.86
C ASP A 36 -2.77 -2.68 12.50
N GLY A 37 -2.22 -1.94 11.54
CA GLY A 37 -1.92 -2.39 10.18
C GLY A 37 -3.09 -2.31 9.22
N SER A 38 -4.28 -1.88 9.65
CA SER A 38 -5.44 -1.71 8.78
C SER A 38 -5.24 -0.52 7.83
N TYR A 39 -5.99 -0.52 6.72
CA TYR A 39 -5.91 0.55 5.73
C TYR A 39 -6.39 1.88 6.33
N ASN A 40 -5.57 2.93 6.25
CA ASN A 40 -5.97 4.26 6.67
C ASN A 40 -6.44 5.07 5.47
N LYS A 41 -7.75 5.21 5.25
CA LYS A 41 -8.28 5.88 4.04
C LYS A 41 -7.78 7.32 3.88
N THR A 42 -7.83 8.12 4.95
CA THR A 42 -7.42 9.53 4.92
C THR A 42 -5.91 9.67 4.90
N GLY A 43 -5.20 8.84 5.68
CA GLY A 43 -3.75 8.82 5.69
C GLY A 43 -3.14 8.34 4.37
N MET A 44 -3.77 7.37 3.71
CA MET A 44 -3.41 6.93 2.37
C MET A 44 -3.57 8.06 1.36
N GLU A 45 -4.71 8.74 1.35
CA GLU A 45 -4.94 9.87 0.43
C GLU A 45 -3.89 10.97 0.61
N ALA A 46 -3.62 11.36 1.86
CA ALA A 46 -2.62 12.36 2.19
C ALA A 46 -1.20 11.91 1.79
N GLY A 47 -0.87 10.64 2.03
CA GLY A 47 0.41 10.04 1.63
C GLY A 47 0.58 10.00 0.11
N LEU A 48 -0.45 9.56 -0.62
CA LEU A 48 -0.44 9.52 -2.09
C LEU A 48 -0.31 10.93 -2.68
N LYS A 49 -1.09 11.91 -2.20
CA LYS A 49 -1.00 13.31 -2.66
C LYS A 49 0.39 13.92 -2.40
N LYS A 50 1.08 13.49 -1.32
CA LYS A 50 2.39 14.02 -0.93
C LYS A 50 3.57 13.36 -1.65
N TYR A 51 3.55 12.04 -1.77
CA TYR A 51 4.71 11.26 -2.24
C TYR A 51 4.53 10.68 -3.65
N TRP A 52 3.29 10.61 -4.15
CA TRP A 52 2.92 10.20 -5.51
C TRP A 52 2.21 11.36 -6.23
N SER A 53 2.75 12.57 -6.10
CA SER A 53 2.17 13.80 -6.67
C SER A 53 2.14 13.80 -8.21
N GLU A 54 2.81 12.85 -8.85
CA GLU A 54 2.71 12.61 -10.29
C GLU A 54 1.36 12.02 -10.72
N TRP A 55 0.56 11.49 -9.80
CA TRP A 55 -0.81 11.06 -10.08
C TRP A 55 -1.76 12.25 -9.92
N SER A 56 -2.79 12.32 -10.78
CA SER A 56 -3.83 13.34 -10.63
C SER A 56 -4.60 13.13 -9.32
N THR A 57 -5.16 14.21 -8.78
CA THR A 57 -5.98 14.12 -7.56
C THR A 57 -7.18 13.17 -7.75
N ASP A 58 -7.84 13.24 -8.91
CA ASP A 58 -8.97 12.37 -9.25
C ASP A 58 -8.54 10.89 -9.31
N THR A 59 -7.40 10.59 -9.93
CA THR A 59 -6.83 9.23 -9.95
C THR A 59 -6.54 8.73 -8.53
N ILE A 60 -5.93 9.57 -7.68
CA ILE A 60 -5.65 9.21 -6.28
C ILE A 60 -6.94 8.89 -5.54
N GLU A 61 -7.96 9.74 -5.64
CA GLU A 61 -9.24 9.56 -4.95
C GLU A 61 -9.98 8.31 -5.43
N ASN A 62 -10.02 8.08 -6.75
CA ASN A 62 -10.63 6.88 -7.35
C ASN A 62 -9.95 5.59 -6.90
N ILE A 63 -8.62 5.54 -6.95
CA ILE A 63 -7.84 4.37 -6.52
C ILE A 63 -7.98 4.13 -5.01
N ASN A 64 -7.88 5.19 -4.21
CA ASN A 64 -8.02 5.11 -2.75
C ASN A 64 -9.39 4.55 -2.36
N ASN A 65 -10.47 5.03 -2.98
CA ASN A 65 -11.81 4.52 -2.73
C ASN A 65 -11.93 3.02 -3.04
N LYS A 66 -11.51 2.58 -4.23
CA LYS A 66 -11.58 1.16 -4.63
C LYS A 66 -10.76 0.26 -3.72
N CYS A 67 -9.52 0.65 -3.41
CA CYS A 67 -8.66 -0.17 -2.55
C CYS A 67 -9.10 -0.15 -1.09
N TYR A 68 -9.74 0.91 -0.62
CA TYR A 68 -10.36 0.92 0.70
C TYR A 68 -11.57 -0.01 0.76
N GLU A 69 -12.42 -0.04 -0.27
CA GLU A 69 -13.54 -0.98 -0.36
C GLU A 69 -13.06 -2.44 -0.33
N GLU A 70 -12.00 -2.78 -1.07
CA GLU A 70 -11.38 -4.11 -1.01
C GLU A 70 -10.80 -4.40 0.40
N ALA A 71 -10.19 -3.41 1.04
CA ALA A 71 -9.62 -3.54 2.39
C ALA A 71 -10.67 -3.80 3.48
N LEU A 72 -11.89 -3.28 3.34
CA LEU A 72 -12.99 -3.52 4.29
C LEU A 72 -13.42 -5.00 4.35
N LEU A 73 -13.12 -5.78 3.31
CA LEU A 73 -13.46 -7.20 3.23
C LEU A 73 -12.39 -8.10 3.85
N VAL A 74 -11.25 -7.55 4.27
CA VAL A 74 -10.11 -8.31 4.78
C VAL A 74 -10.25 -8.55 6.29
N SER A 75 -10.05 -9.80 6.71
CA SER A 75 -10.13 -10.17 8.13
C SER A 75 -8.97 -9.59 8.95
N LYS A 76 -9.21 -9.38 10.25
CA LYS A 76 -8.20 -8.86 11.18
C LYS A 76 -6.94 -9.72 11.25
N ASP A 77 -7.08 -11.04 11.15
CA ASP A 77 -5.94 -11.97 11.15
C ASP A 77 -5.02 -11.75 9.95
N VAL A 78 -5.59 -11.42 8.79
CA VAL A 78 -4.82 -11.10 7.58
C VAL A 78 -4.16 -9.72 7.72
N VAL A 79 -4.90 -8.73 8.21
CA VAL A 79 -4.39 -7.36 8.46
C VAL A 79 -3.18 -7.37 9.40
N ALA A 80 -3.18 -8.23 10.42
CA ALA A 80 -2.09 -8.37 11.37
C ALA A 80 -0.78 -8.86 10.73
N THR A 81 -0.86 -9.57 9.59
CA THR A 81 0.34 -10.09 8.91
C THR A 81 1.17 -8.99 8.24
N CYS A 82 2.45 -9.27 8.01
CA CYS A 82 3.33 -8.39 7.22
C CYS A 82 2.99 -8.38 5.73
N ASN A 83 2.42 -9.48 5.22
CA ASN A 83 2.05 -9.60 3.80
C ASN A 83 0.94 -8.64 3.40
N TYR A 84 0.07 -8.23 4.33
CA TYR A 84 -1.06 -7.36 4.01
C TYR A 84 -0.63 -6.04 3.36
N ALA A 85 0.51 -5.48 3.75
CA ALA A 85 1.06 -4.27 3.13
C ALA A 85 1.29 -4.44 1.61
N TYR A 86 1.75 -5.62 1.18
CA TYR A 86 1.93 -5.92 -0.24
C TYR A 86 0.60 -6.14 -0.97
N VAL A 87 -0.41 -6.69 -0.30
CA VAL A 87 -1.77 -6.81 -0.85
C VAL A 87 -2.35 -5.43 -1.13
N VAL A 88 -2.22 -4.50 -0.17
CA VAL A 88 -2.65 -3.11 -0.33
C VAL A 88 -1.93 -2.44 -1.51
N MET A 89 -0.60 -2.55 -1.58
CA MET A 89 0.16 -1.97 -2.70
C MET A 89 -0.14 -2.62 -4.05
N ALA A 90 -0.41 -3.93 -4.07
CA ALA A 90 -0.83 -4.62 -5.28
C ALA A 90 -2.18 -4.08 -5.76
N CYS A 91 -3.12 -3.80 -4.85
CA CYS A 91 -4.37 -3.13 -5.21
C CYS A 91 -4.09 -1.75 -5.84
N LEU A 92 -3.31 -0.90 -5.19
CA LEU A 92 -2.99 0.44 -5.72
C LEU A 92 -2.40 0.37 -7.14
N ASN A 93 -1.42 -0.50 -7.37
CA ASN A 93 -0.80 -0.68 -8.69
C ASN A 93 -1.76 -1.27 -9.72
N LYS A 94 -2.62 -2.21 -9.32
CA LYS A 94 -3.63 -2.79 -10.21
C LYS A 94 -4.65 -1.73 -10.63
N GLN A 95 -5.17 -0.97 -9.66
CA GLN A 95 -6.13 0.09 -9.92
C GLN A 95 -5.50 1.20 -10.74
N LEU A 96 -4.25 1.58 -10.51
CA LEU A 96 -3.51 2.55 -11.35
C LEU A 96 -3.44 2.12 -12.82
N LYS A 97 -3.20 0.84 -13.09
CA LYS A 97 -3.18 0.31 -14.47
C LYS A 97 -4.56 0.28 -15.13
N LEU A 98 -5.62 0.16 -14.32
CA LEU A 98 -7.00 0.12 -14.78
C LEU A 98 -7.64 1.50 -14.85
N ASP A 99 -7.09 2.47 -14.12
CA ASP A 99 -7.57 3.83 -14.08
C ASP A 99 -7.36 4.48 -15.44
N LYS A 100 -8.49 4.80 -16.08
CA LYS A 100 -8.53 5.52 -17.35
C LYS A 100 -8.83 7.00 -17.13
N SER A 101 -8.66 7.52 -15.91
CA SER A 101 -8.93 8.91 -15.61
C SER A 101 -7.92 9.76 -16.39
N THR A 102 -8.39 10.28 -17.52
CA THR A 102 -7.75 11.27 -18.38
C THR A 102 -8.17 12.66 -17.97
#